data_AF-A9D156-F1
#
_entry.id   AF-A9D156-F1
#
_cell.length_a   1.000
_cell.length_b   1.000
_cell.length_c   1.000
_cell.angle_alpha   90.00
_cell.angle_beta   90.00
_cell.angle_gamma   90.00
#
_symmetry.space_group_name_H-M   'P 1'
#
loop_
_entity.id
_entity.type
_entity.pdbx_description
1 polymer ?
#
loop_
_entity_poly.entity_id
_entity_poly.type
_entity_poly.pdbx_seq_one_letter_code
_entity_poly.pdbx_strand_id
1 'polypeptide(L)'
;MPFAETEEFANVGILLYSPKQGFVDFKLAPIRFARVTDFFDDLDGALYSNALRSFADELERVRDFGRKMLGREQVNFFQEVTRYREGVMTFGETSSMLCDEPTIALETLFERYIGRSFATKEYREQQMVKVLRHELKTHVDNVRFKQQRLVADYVPVNMPLVACIGNITKVIKPIAFDQTRPLNLIEHGEQWISRVKRLIQAKTIKPEHMMFTVENPMTKDRNIIRAFNEVSNEMHDLGVNVTQFEDKKSIYSFASNLHENEPFELMN
;
A
#
# COMPACT_ATOMS: atom_id res chain seq x y z
N MET A 1 24.52 -10.89 -10.61
CA MET A 1 23.96 -11.59 -11.77
C MET A 1 24.03 -13.08 -11.52
N PRO A 2 22.92 -13.82 -11.68
CA PRO A 2 22.99 -15.26 -11.78
C PRO A 2 23.46 -15.73 -13.17
N PHE A 3 23.23 -14.97 -14.26
CA PHE A 3 23.70 -15.38 -15.60
C PHE A 3 24.10 -14.15 -16.44
N ALA A 4 25.39 -14.02 -16.78
CA ALA A 4 25.90 -12.96 -17.66
C ALA A 4 25.64 -13.24 -19.15
N GLU A 5 25.21 -14.45 -19.49
CA GLU A 5 25.02 -14.92 -20.86
C GLU A 5 23.63 -14.58 -21.43
N THR A 6 22.63 -14.27 -20.59
CA THR A 6 21.23 -14.02 -21.00
C THR A 6 20.77 -12.56 -20.92
N GLU A 7 21.61 -11.62 -20.47
CA GLU A 7 21.24 -10.20 -20.21
C GLU A 7 20.01 -10.01 -19.29
N GLU A 8 19.68 -11.01 -18.48
CA GLU A 8 18.49 -11.00 -17.61
C GLU A 8 18.77 -10.28 -16.28
N PHE A 9 18.00 -9.20 -16.00
CA PHE A 9 18.10 -8.45 -14.75
C PHE A 9 16.74 -8.04 -14.19
N ALA A 10 16.69 -7.89 -12.86
CA ALA A 10 15.53 -7.37 -12.15
C ALA A 10 15.95 -6.21 -11.23
N ASN A 11 15.22 -5.10 -11.29
CA ASN A 11 15.42 -3.99 -10.37
C ASN A 11 14.88 -4.36 -8.98
N VAL A 12 15.74 -4.26 -7.97
CA VAL A 12 15.43 -4.63 -6.58
C VAL A 12 15.61 -3.48 -5.60
N GLY A 13 15.96 -2.29 -6.07
CA GLY A 13 16.15 -1.13 -5.19
C GLY A 13 16.49 0.16 -5.94
N ILE A 14 16.31 1.29 -5.26
CA ILE A 14 16.77 2.62 -5.66
C ILE A 14 17.67 3.17 -4.57
N LEU A 15 18.80 3.74 -4.97
CA LEU A 15 19.68 4.55 -4.13
C LEU A 15 19.67 5.97 -4.70
N LEU A 16 19.38 6.97 -3.87
CA LEU A 16 19.24 8.36 -4.28
C LEU A 16 20.16 9.28 -3.46
N TYR A 17 20.81 10.18 -4.18
CA TYR A 17 21.65 11.24 -3.64
C TYR A 17 21.10 12.61 -4.06
N SER A 18 21.05 13.56 -3.13
CA SER A 18 20.89 14.99 -3.42
C SER A 18 22.06 15.77 -2.81
N PRO A 19 23.16 15.95 -3.57
CA PRO A 19 24.37 16.61 -3.08
C PRO A 19 24.18 18.03 -2.56
N LYS A 20 23.21 18.76 -3.12
CA LYS A 20 22.88 20.12 -2.67
C LYS A 20 22.15 20.14 -1.33
N GLN A 21 21.36 19.10 -1.05
CA GLN A 21 20.55 19.00 0.17
C GLN A 21 21.19 18.07 1.22
N GLY A 22 22.32 17.44 0.92
CA GLY A 22 22.95 16.44 1.79
C GLY A 22 22.13 15.17 1.97
N PHE A 23 21.15 14.93 1.11
CA PHE A 23 20.29 13.75 1.22
C PHE A 23 21.00 12.55 0.61
N VAL A 24 21.05 11.46 1.37
CA VAL A 24 21.31 10.11 0.85
C VAL A 24 20.27 9.21 1.48
N ASP A 25 19.57 8.44 0.67
CA ASP A 25 18.69 7.39 1.16
C ASP A 25 18.43 6.35 0.07
N PHE A 26 17.88 5.22 0.47
CA PHE A 26 17.63 4.11 -0.43
C PHE A 26 16.33 3.38 -0.06
N LYS A 27 15.83 2.60 -1.01
CA LYS A 27 14.65 1.75 -0.80
C LYS A 27 14.83 0.46 -1.57
N LEU A 28 14.61 -0.67 -0.91
CA LEU A 28 14.78 -2.02 -1.47
C LEU A 28 13.44 -2.74 -1.61
N ALA A 29 13.40 -3.70 -2.53
CA ALA A 29 12.34 -4.69 -2.67
C ALA A 29 12.21 -5.52 -1.37
N PRO A 30 11.08 -6.22 -1.15
CA PRO A 30 10.94 -7.11 0.01
C PRO A 30 11.87 -8.31 -0.16
N ILE A 31 12.25 -8.93 0.96
CA ILE A 31 13.08 -10.14 0.97
C ILE A 31 12.43 -11.26 0.14
N ARG A 32 11.11 -11.38 0.21
CA ARG A 32 10.34 -12.26 -0.69
C ARG A 32 9.80 -11.42 -1.83
N PHE A 33 10.46 -11.48 -2.98
CA PHE A 33 10.07 -10.72 -4.16
C PHE A 33 9.81 -11.69 -5.30
N ALA A 34 8.53 -11.98 -5.54
CA ALA A 34 8.07 -12.97 -6.52
C ALA A 34 8.70 -12.72 -7.90
N ARG A 35 8.83 -11.46 -8.33
CA ARG A 35 9.49 -11.14 -9.60
C ARG A 35 10.92 -11.67 -9.70
N VAL A 36 11.68 -11.75 -8.61
CA VAL A 36 13.03 -12.32 -8.68
C VAL A 36 12.97 -13.84 -8.60
N THR A 37 12.13 -14.41 -7.74
CA THR A 37 12.02 -15.86 -7.63
C THR A 37 11.39 -16.51 -8.87
N ASP A 38 10.48 -15.83 -9.56
CA ASP A 38 9.76 -16.33 -10.74
C ASP A 38 10.50 -16.00 -12.06
N PHE A 39 11.42 -15.03 -12.03
CA PHE A 39 12.23 -14.66 -13.20
C PHE A 39 13.58 -15.41 -13.22
N PHE A 40 14.00 -15.94 -12.09
CA PHE A 40 15.23 -16.72 -11.97
C PHE A 40 14.92 -18.06 -11.30
N ASP A 41 14.34 -19.00 -12.06
CA ASP A 41 13.95 -20.33 -11.58
C ASP A 41 15.13 -21.13 -10.98
N ASP A 42 16.36 -20.87 -11.45
CA ASP A 42 17.60 -21.50 -10.99
C ASP A 42 18.25 -20.79 -9.79
N LEU A 43 17.73 -19.63 -9.36
CA LEU A 43 18.30 -18.87 -8.24
C LEU A 43 17.70 -19.35 -6.92
N ASP A 44 18.53 -19.96 -6.07
CA ASP A 44 18.11 -20.32 -4.71
C ASP A 44 17.55 -19.09 -3.98
N GLY A 45 16.28 -19.16 -3.57
CA GLY A 45 15.60 -18.08 -2.84
C GLY A 45 16.33 -17.68 -1.55
N ALA A 46 17.11 -18.59 -0.94
CA ALA A 46 17.99 -18.28 0.18
C ALA A 46 19.18 -17.41 -0.25
N LEU A 47 19.77 -17.64 -1.42
CA LEU A 47 20.86 -16.84 -1.97
C LEU A 47 20.42 -15.40 -2.25
N TYR A 48 19.26 -15.21 -2.89
CA TYR A 48 18.69 -13.87 -3.09
C TYR A 48 18.43 -13.16 -1.76
N SER A 49 17.76 -13.85 -0.82
CA SER A 49 17.41 -13.27 0.48
C SER A 49 18.65 -12.85 1.28
N ASN A 50 19.70 -13.66 1.26
CA ASN A 50 20.95 -13.37 1.96
C ASN A 50 21.72 -12.22 1.27
N ALA A 51 21.77 -12.22 -0.06
CA ALA A 51 22.38 -11.13 -0.83
C ALA A 51 21.66 -9.80 -0.55
N LEU A 52 20.32 -9.78 -0.55
CA LEU A 52 19.54 -8.56 -0.29
C LEU A 52 19.80 -8.00 1.11
N ARG A 53 19.87 -8.87 2.12
CA ARG A 53 20.18 -8.46 3.51
C ARG A 53 21.57 -7.87 3.62
N SER A 54 22.58 -8.57 3.09
CA SER A 54 23.95 -8.06 3.10
C SER A 54 24.08 -6.73 2.35
N PHE A 55 23.33 -6.57 1.26
CA PHE A 55 23.32 -5.32 0.50
C PHE A 55 22.60 -4.20 1.24
N ALA A 56 21.50 -4.51 1.95
CA ALA A 56 20.82 -3.56 2.82
C ALA A 56 21.75 -3.03 3.92
N ASP A 57 22.47 -3.92 4.60
CA ASP A 57 23.43 -3.53 5.65
C ASP A 57 24.54 -2.62 5.12
N GLU A 58 25.01 -2.87 3.89
CA GLU A 58 26.00 -2.01 3.23
C GLU A 58 25.39 -0.65 2.85
N LEU A 59 24.18 -0.63 2.31
CA LEU A 59 23.49 0.61 1.96
C LEU A 59 23.15 1.47 3.19
N GLU A 60 22.89 0.86 4.35
CA GLU A 60 22.76 1.60 5.62
C GLU A 60 24.06 2.30 5.99
N ARG A 61 25.20 1.62 5.88
CA ARG A 61 26.51 2.26 6.08
C ARG A 61 26.73 3.39 5.07
N VAL A 62 26.50 3.12 3.79
CA VAL A 62 26.61 4.12 2.71
C VAL A 62 25.77 5.35 2.99
N ARG A 63 24.52 5.17 3.42
CA ARG A 63 23.60 6.26 3.79
C ARG A 63 24.17 7.07 4.96
N ASP A 64 24.57 6.40 6.03
CA ASP A 64 25.00 7.04 7.26
C ASP A 64 26.33 7.78 7.10
N PHE A 65 27.24 7.28 6.25
CA PHE A 65 28.46 7.98 5.87
C PHE A 65 28.19 9.09 4.84
N GLY A 66 27.39 8.82 3.80
CA GLY A 66 27.10 9.77 2.73
C GLY A 66 26.36 11.02 3.19
N ARG A 67 25.49 10.90 4.20
CA ARG A 67 24.80 12.03 4.85
C ARG A 67 25.75 13.02 5.56
N LYS A 68 26.99 12.60 5.85
CA LYS A 68 28.01 13.47 6.46
C LYS A 68 28.77 14.31 5.42
N MET A 69 28.57 14.04 4.14
CA MET A 69 29.25 14.70 3.02
C MET A 69 28.29 15.63 2.28
N LEU A 70 28.83 16.67 1.63
CA LEU A 70 28.05 17.62 0.82
C LEU A 70 28.71 17.91 -0.51
N GLY A 71 27.90 18.31 -1.50
CA GLY A 71 28.39 18.78 -2.79
C GLY A 71 29.33 17.79 -3.47
N ARG A 72 30.53 18.24 -3.84
CA ARG A 72 31.48 17.45 -4.63
C ARG A 72 31.98 16.19 -3.91
N GLU A 73 32.16 16.26 -2.60
CA GLU A 73 32.61 15.10 -1.82
C GLU A 73 31.57 13.97 -1.87
N GLN A 74 30.29 14.33 -1.72
CA GLN A 74 29.20 13.37 -1.80
C GLN A 74 29.04 12.78 -3.22
N VAL A 75 29.30 13.58 -4.26
CA VAL A 75 29.31 13.10 -5.66
C VAL A 75 30.45 12.10 -5.89
N ASN A 76 31.65 12.38 -5.39
CA ASN A 76 32.78 11.46 -5.51
C ASN A 76 32.50 10.13 -4.77
N PHE A 77 31.90 10.22 -3.57
CA PHE A 77 31.51 9.05 -2.80
C PHE A 77 30.45 8.22 -3.53
N PHE A 78 29.43 8.86 -4.10
CA PHE A 78 28.43 8.21 -4.94
C PHE A 78 29.09 7.43 -6.09
N GLN A 79 30.01 8.06 -6.83
CA GLN A 79 30.70 7.41 -7.95
C GLN A 79 31.50 6.18 -7.53
N GLU A 80 32.12 6.20 -6.35
CA GLU A 80 32.85 5.04 -5.83
C GLU A 80 31.91 3.91 -5.39
N VAL A 81 30.78 4.26 -4.74
CA VAL A 81 29.76 3.30 -4.32
C VAL A 81 29.10 2.62 -5.51
N THR A 82 28.75 3.38 -6.56
CA THR A 82 28.07 2.84 -7.75
C THR A 82 29.03 2.30 -8.79
N ARG A 83 30.33 2.21 -8.49
CA ARG A 83 31.30 1.63 -9.41
C ARG A 83 30.92 0.18 -9.69
N TYR A 84 30.96 -0.20 -10.96
CA TYR A 84 30.64 -1.56 -11.37
C TYR A 84 31.58 -2.57 -10.69
N ARG A 85 30.98 -3.55 -10.01
CA ARG A 85 31.65 -4.67 -9.35
C ARG A 85 30.87 -5.93 -9.68
N GLU A 86 31.56 -7.03 -9.97
CA GLU A 86 30.90 -8.30 -10.20
C GLU A 86 30.31 -8.84 -8.90
N GLY A 87 29.03 -9.20 -8.91
CA GLY A 87 28.33 -9.69 -7.74
C GLY A 87 26.88 -10.06 -8.06
N VAL A 88 26.19 -10.73 -7.13
CA VAL A 88 24.78 -11.13 -7.30
C VAL A 88 23.88 -9.91 -7.51
N MET A 89 24.16 -8.81 -6.81
CA MET A 89 23.51 -7.51 -6.96
C MET A 89 24.53 -6.45 -7.37
N THR A 90 24.15 -5.61 -8.33
CA THR A 90 25.00 -4.55 -8.86
C THR A 90 24.18 -3.27 -9.02
N PHE A 91 24.86 -2.12 -9.12
CA PHE A 91 24.22 -0.87 -9.50
C PHE A 91 24.09 -0.80 -11.02
N GLY A 92 22.92 -0.38 -11.49
CA GLY A 92 22.69 -0.08 -12.91
C GLY A 92 23.25 1.28 -13.31
N GLU A 93 22.93 1.71 -14.53
CA GLU A 93 23.36 3.02 -15.03
C GLU A 93 22.85 4.17 -14.16
N THR A 94 23.75 5.08 -13.80
CA THR A 94 23.42 6.25 -12.99
C THR A 94 22.72 7.31 -13.84
N SER A 95 21.63 7.88 -13.32
CA SER A 95 20.88 8.97 -13.97
C SER A 95 20.71 10.16 -13.04
N SER A 96 20.57 11.35 -13.61
CA SER A 96 20.28 12.58 -12.86
C SER A 96 18.87 13.09 -13.11
N MET A 97 18.21 13.61 -12.08
CA MET A 97 16.94 14.31 -12.21
C MET A 97 16.93 15.61 -11.40
N LEU A 98 16.12 16.57 -11.82
CA LEU A 98 15.78 17.72 -11.00
C LEU A 98 14.63 17.34 -10.07
N CYS A 99 14.78 17.60 -8.78
CA CYS A 99 13.68 17.48 -7.82
C CYS A 99 13.83 18.51 -6.70
N ASP A 100 12.69 18.96 -6.18
CA ASP A 100 12.65 19.84 -5.01
C ASP A 100 12.74 19.02 -3.71
N GLU A 101 11.99 17.93 -3.62
CA GLU A 101 11.91 17.06 -2.44
C GLU A 101 12.49 15.65 -2.71
N PRO A 102 13.71 15.34 -2.24
CA PRO A 102 14.41 14.10 -2.59
C PRO A 102 13.76 12.84 -2.00
N THR A 103 13.06 12.97 -0.87
CA THR A 103 12.28 11.86 -0.27
C THR A 103 11.13 11.43 -1.19
N ILE A 104 10.38 12.40 -1.71
CA ILE A 104 9.26 12.15 -2.65
C ILE A 104 9.80 11.59 -3.98
N ALA A 105 10.94 12.11 -4.45
CA ALA A 105 11.60 11.60 -5.65
C ALA A 105 12.02 10.13 -5.50
N LEU A 106 12.62 9.77 -4.36
CA LEU A 106 13.00 8.39 -4.06
C LEU A 106 11.79 7.46 -4.09
N GLU A 107 10.67 7.86 -3.47
CA GLU A 107 9.43 7.09 -3.48
C GLU A 107 8.88 6.91 -4.89
N THR A 108 8.83 7.99 -5.67
CA THR A 108 8.33 7.99 -7.05
C THR A 108 9.19 7.08 -7.95
N LEU A 109 10.52 7.17 -7.85
CA LEU A 109 11.43 6.32 -8.62
C LEU A 109 11.30 4.86 -8.22
N PHE A 110 11.21 4.59 -6.92
CA PHE A 110 11.03 3.25 -6.41
C PHE A 110 9.73 2.64 -6.96
N GLU A 111 8.64 3.40 -6.96
CA GLU A 111 7.36 2.98 -7.53
C GLU A 111 7.43 2.75 -9.04
N ARG A 112 8.13 3.61 -9.78
CA ARG A 112 8.25 3.49 -11.24
C ARG A 112 9.06 2.26 -11.66
N TYR A 113 10.21 2.01 -11.03
CA TYR A 113 11.17 1.01 -11.49
C TYR A 113 11.01 -0.36 -10.83
N ILE A 114 10.50 -0.39 -9.60
CA ILE A 114 10.33 -1.61 -8.82
C ILE A 114 8.84 -1.78 -8.47
N GLY A 115 8.11 -0.67 -8.32
CA GLY A 115 6.69 -0.67 -7.98
C GLY A 115 5.76 -1.28 -9.02
N ARG A 116 6.19 -1.50 -10.27
CA ARG A 116 5.48 -2.41 -11.19
C ARG A 116 5.29 -3.83 -10.63
N SER A 117 6.06 -4.19 -9.60
CA SER A 117 5.93 -5.44 -8.85
C SER A 117 5.45 -5.24 -7.40
N PHE A 118 5.24 -3.98 -6.97
CA PHE A 118 4.54 -3.60 -5.73
C PHE A 118 3.12 -3.08 -5.96
N ALA A 119 2.62 -3.08 -7.19
CA ALA A 119 1.20 -3.08 -7.49
C ALA A 119 0.55 -4.41 -7.05
N THR A 120 0.94 -4.91 -5.87
CA THR A 120 0.10 -5.81 -5.11
C THR A 120 -1.02 -4.94 -4.56
N LYS A 121 -2.25 -5.33 -4.87
CA LYS A 121 -3.49 -4.89 -4.26
C LYS A 121 -3.36 -4.48 -2.78
N GLU A 122 -2.63 -5.28 -1.99
CA GLU A 122 -2.38 -5.04 -0.56
C GLU A 122 -1.59 -3.75 -0.28
N TYR A 123 -0.60 -3.40 -1.12
CA TYR A 123 0.15 -2.15 -1.00
C TYR A 123 -0.72 -0.94 -1.40
N ARG A 124 -1.50 -1.07 -2.49
CA ARG A 124 -2.43 0.00 -2.91
C ARG A 124 -3.46 0.29 -1.82
N GLU A 125 -4.08 -0.75 -1.25
CA GLU A 125 -5.01 -0.62 -0.14
C GLU A 125 -4.34 -0.02 1.12
N GLN A 126 -3.08 -0.36 1.41
CA GLN A 126 -2.34 0.26 2.52
C GLN A 126 -2.13 1.77 2.30
N GLN A 127 -1.83 2.21 1.08
CA GLN A 127 -1.71 3.63 0.75
C GLN A 127 -3.05 4.35 0.86
N MET A 128 -4.12 3.75 0.34
CA MET A 128 -5.49 4.27 0.51
C MET A 128 -5.84 4.47 1.99
N VAL A 129 -5.47 3.51 2.85
CA VAL A 129 -5.65 3.59 4.30
C VAL A 129 -4.83 4.72 4.93
N LYS A 130 -3.58 4.92 4.52
CA LYS A 130 -2.74 6.03 5.02
C LYS A 130 -3.33 7.38 4.65
N VAL A 131 -3.70 7.57 3.38
CA VAL A 131 -4.32 8.79 2.86
C VAL A 131 -5.61 9.07 3.64
N LEU A 132 -6.54 8.12 3.70
CA LEU A 132 -7.80 8.33 4.43
C LEU A 132 -7.60 8.59 5.92
N ARG A 133 -6.64 7.92 6.57
CA ARG A 133 -6.36 8.20 7.99
C ARG A 133 -5.88 9.63 8.20
N HIS A 134 -5.05 10.15 7.30
CA HIS A 134 -4.59 11.54 7.34
C HIS A 134 -5.75 12.50 7.09
N GLU A 135 -6.49 12.30 6.01
CA GLU A 135 -7.65 13.11 5.63
C GLU A 135 -8.72 13.17 6.73
N LEU A 136 -9.10 12.01 7.28
CA LEU A 136 -10.09 11.94 8.37
C LEU A 136 -9.58 12.65 9.63
N LYS A 137 -8.29 12.56 9.95
CA LYS A 137 -7.72 13.28 11.10
C LYS A 137 -7.75 14.80 10.90
N THR A 138 -7.61 15.27 9.66
CA THR A 138 -7.56 16.70 9.32
C THR A 138 -8.96 17.31 9.19
N HIS A 139 -9.93 16.55 8.69
CA HIS A 139 -11.25 17.06 8.31
C HIS A 139 -12.41 16.59 9.20
N VAL A 140 -12.20 15.61 10.08
CA VAL A 140 -13.23 15.09 10.99
C VAL A 140 -12.76 15.26 12.43
N ASP A 141 -13.39 16.20 13.14
CA ASP A 141 -13.04 16.50 14.52
C ASP A 141 -13.49 15.38 15.48
N ASN A 142 -12.72 15.20 16.56
CA ASN A 142 -13.04 14.32 17.69
C ASN A 142 -13.25 12.83 17.36
N VAL A 143 -12.89 12.37 16.15
CA VAL A 143 -12.98 10.96 15.76
C VAL A 143 -11.61 10.45 15.31
N ARG A 144 -11.10 9.40 15.96
CA ARG A 144 -9.81 8.80 15.61
C ARG A 144 -9.98 7.41 15.01
N PHE A 145 -9.80 7.31 13.70
CA PHE A 145 -9.75 6.03 13.01
C PHE A 145 -8.41 5.33 13.20
N LYS A 146 -8.45 4.10 13.70
CA LYS A 146 -7.28 3.24 13.92
C LYS A 146 -7.53 1.85 13.38
N GLN A 147 -6.46 1.10 13.17
CA GLN A 147 -6.60 -0.32 12.88
C GLN A 147 -7.09 -1.04 14.15
N GLN A 148 -8.11 -1.88 14.00
CA GLN A 148 -8.69 -2.63 15.12
C GLN A 148 -9.14 -4.01 14.65
N ARG A 149 -8.97 -5.00 15.52
CA ARG A 149 -9.50 -6.35 15.32
C ARG A 149 -10.94 -6.39 15.84
N LEU A 150 -11.87 -6.71 14.96
CA LEU A 150 -13.27 -6.95 15.28
C LEU A 150 -13.52 -8.45 15.30
N VAL A 151 -14.26 -8.94 16.29
CA VAL A 151 -14.52 -10.37 16.45
C VAL A 151 -15.95 -10.66 16.04
N ALA A 152 -16.12 -11.52 15.04
CA ALA A 152 -17.40 -12.13 14.68
C ALA A 152 -17.46 -13.52 15.31
N ASP A 153 -18.11 -13.64 16.46
CA ASP A 153 -18.13 -14.85 17.32
C ASP A 153 -16.71 -15.34 17.70
N TYR A 154 -16.12 -16.22 16.89
CA TYR A 154 -14.79 -16.80 17.06
C TYR A 154 -13.82 -16.43 15.93
N VAL A 155 -14.27 -15.67 14.91
CA VAL A 155 -13.47 -15.28 13.75
C VAL A 155 -13.00 -13.84 13.91
N PRO A 156 -11.71 -13.59 14.19
CA PRO A 156 -11.17 -12.23 14.21
C PRO A 156 -10.99 -11.70 12.79
N VAL A 157 -11.53 -10.51 12.52
CA VAL A 157 -11.36 -9.75 11.29
C VAL A 157 -10.60 -8.47 11.59
N ASN A 158 -9.43 -8.26 10.97
CA ASN A 158 -8.67 -7.03 11.13
C ASN A 158 -9.22 -5.95 10.20
N MET A 159 -9.72 -4.86 10.77
CA MET A 159 -10.24 -3.71 10.03
C MET A 159 -9.26 -2.53 10.09
N PRO A 160 -8.96 -1.88 8.96
CA PRO A 160 -7.86 -0.90 8.88
C PRO A 160 -8.21 0.48 9.45
N LEU A 161 -9.48 0.87 9.38
CA LEU A 161 -10.00 2.15 9.86
C LEU A 161 -11.29 1.88 10.65
N VAL A 162 -11.15 1.84 11.97
CA VAL A 162 -12.26 1.69 12.92
C VAL A 162 -12.23 2.89 13.85
N ALA A 163 -13.41 3.47 14.07
CA ALA A 163 -13.62 4.49 15.08
C ALA A 163 -14.78 4.07 16.00
N CYS A 164 -14.59 4.23 17.30
CA CYS A 164 -15.63 4.05 18.30
C CYS A 164 -16.07 5.44 18.76
N ILE A 165 -17.34 5.75 18.58
CA ILE A 165 -17.95 7.04 18.90
C ILE A 165 -19.13 6.75 19.83
N GLY A 166 -18.93 6.94 21.13
CA GLY A 166 -19.86 6.41 22.14
C GLY A 166 -20.02 4.89 21.98
N ASN A 167 -21.25 4.44 21.77
CA ASN A 167 -21.58 3.02 21.56
C ASN A 167 -21.57 2.59 20.09
N ILE A 168 -21.32 3.52 19.17
CA ILE A 168 -21.34 3.26 17.73
C ILE A 168 -19.92 2.94 17.26
N THR A 169 -19.76 1.80 16.59
CA THR A 169 -18.50 1.44 15.91
C THR A 169 -18.65 1.65 14.41
N LYS A 170 -17.94 2.64 13.86
CA LYS A 170 -17.85 2.88 12.42
C LYS A 170 -16.60 2.25 11.83
N VAL A 171 -16.75 1.68 10.64
CA VAL A 171 -15.69 0.99 9.94
C VAL A 171 -15.61 1.48 8.50
N ILE A 172 -14.40 1.79 8.04
CA ILE A 172 -14.11 2.11 6.65
C ILE A 172 -13.10 1.09 6.13
N LYS A 173 -13.42 0.41 5.03
CA LYS A 173 -12.52 -0.50 4.33
C LYS A 173 -12.25 -0.01 2.91
N PRO A 174 -11.04 0.48 2.63
CA PRO A 174 -10.63 0.79 1.27
C PRO A 174 -10.32 -0.48 0.46
N ILE A 175 -10.77 -0.56 -0.78
CA ILE A 175 -10.59 -1.70 -1.67
C ILE A 175 -10.10 -1.20 -3.03
N ALA A 176 -8.98 -1.76 -3.48
CA ALA A 176 -8.42 -1.47 -4.80
C ALA A 176 -8.82 -2.58 -5.78
N PHE A 177 -9.50 -2.22 -6.87
CA PHE A 177 -9.85 -3.15 -7.95
C PHE A 177 -8.92 -2.97 -9.16
N ASP A 178 -7.63 -3.24 -8.96
CA ASP A 178 -6.58 -3.16 -9.97
C ASP A 178 -6.32 -4.49 -10.71
N GLN A 179 -7.21 -5.48 -10.54
CA GLN A 179 -7.01 -6.82 -11.06
C GLN A 179 -7.14 -6.88 -12.59
N THR A 180 -6.23 -7.63 -13.22
CA THR A 180 -6.16 -7.81 -14.68
C THR A 180 -7.02 -8.96 -15.19
N ARG A 181 -7.60 -9.78 -14.29
CA ARG A 181 -8.46 -10.92 -14.61
C ARG A 181 -9.80 -10.79 -13.85
N PRO A 182 -10.95 -10.95 -14.54
CA PRO A 182 -12.27 -10.82 -13.90
C PRO A 182 -12.47 -11.72 -12.68
N LEU A 183 -12.04 -13.00 -12.74
CA LEU A 183 -12.18 -13.93 -11.62
C LEU A 183 -11.45 -13.45 -10.37
N ASN A 184 -10.22 -12.97 -10.51
CA ASN A 184 -9.43 -12.47 -9.39
C ASN A 184 -10.07 -11.23 -8.74
N LEU A 185 -10.76 -10.41 -9.54
CA LEU A 185 -11.53 -9.25 -9.06
C LEU A 185 -12.70 -9.72 -8.19
N ILE A 186 -13.48 -10.70 -8.69
CA ILE A 186 -14.63 -11.28 -7.98
C ILE A 186 -14.18 -11.92 -6.67
N GLU A 187 -13.19 -12.82 -6.72
CA GLU A 187 -12.67 -13.50 -5.52
C GLU A 187 -12.18 -12.52 -4.46
N HIS A 188 -11.55 -11.41 -4.88
CA HIS A 188 -11.12 -10.36 -3.96
C HIS A 188 -12.30 -9.67 -3.26
N GLY A 189 -13.31 -9.28 -4.05
CA GLY A 189 -14.54 -8.70 -3.54
C GLY A 189 -15.26 -9.61 -2.57
N GLU A 190 -15.51 -10.85 -2.99
CA GLU A 190 -16.22 -11.88 -2.21
C GLU A 190 -15.54 -12.16 -0.87
N GLN A 191 -14.21 -12.17 -0.82
CA GLN A 191 -13.47 -12.35 0.44
C GLN A 191 -13.81 -11.25 1.46
N TRP A 192 -13.93 -9.99 1.02
CA TRP A 192 -14.30 -8.89 1.91
C TRP A 192 -15.79 -8.86 2.24
N ILE A 193 -16.66 -9.13 1.25
CA ILE A 193 -18.10 -9.31 1.43
C ILE A 193 -18.38 -10.38 2.50
N SER A 194 -17.75 -11.55 2.38
CA SER A 194 -17.89 -12.66 3.34
C SER A 194 -17.46 -12.28 4.76
N ARG A 195 -16.33 -11.58 4.91
CA ARG A 195 -15.85 -11.10 6.22
C ARG A 195 -16.81 -10.09 6.85
N VAL A 196 -17.31 -9.14 6.07
CA VAL A 196 -18.25 -8.12 6.54
C VAL A 196 -19.60 -8.73 6.88
N LYS A 197 -20.11 -9.64 6.04
CA LYS A 197 -21.34 -10.40 6.30
C LYS A 197 -21.28 -11.11 7.64
N ARG A 198 -20.15 -11.73 8.00
CA ARG A 198 -19.97 -12.37 9.32
C ARG A 198 -20.03 -11.37 10.47
N LEU A 199 -19.38 -10.21 10.35
CA LEU A 199 -19.41 -9.16 11.37
C LEU A 199 -20.82 -8.59 11.57
N ILE A 200 -21.59 -8.45 10.49
CA ILE A 200 -22.99 -8.02 10.53
C ILE A 200 -23.85 -9.09 11.22
N GLN A 201 -23.70 -10.36 10.82
CA GLN A 201 -24.47 -11.48 11.40
C GLN A 201 -24.19 -11.68 12.89
N ALA A 202 -22.94 -11.51 13.32
CA ALA A 202 -22.54 -11.54 14.72
C ALA A 202 -22.95 -10.28 15.50
N LYS A 203 -23.62 -9.30 14.85
CA LYS A 203 -24.02 -8.01 15.41
C LYS A 203 -22.85 -7.18 15.94
N THR A 204 -21.63 -7.45 15.49
CA THR A 204 -20.42 -6.69 15.85
C THR A 204 -20.45 -5.29 15.25
N ILE A 205 -21.03 -5.14 14.06
CA ILE A 205 -21.23 -3.87 13.37
C ILE A 205 -22.63 -3.85 12.75
N LYS A 206 -23.28 -2.68 12.71
CA LYS A 206 -24.49 -2.50 11.89
C LYS A 206 -24.09 -2.20 10.44
N PRO A 207 -24.83 -2.69 9.41
CA PRO A 207 -24.50 -2.45 8.00
C PRO A 207 -24.29 -0.96 7.67
N GLU A 208 -25.16 -0.09 8.18
CA GLU A 208 -25.12 1.36 7.98
C GLU A 208 -23.89 2.04 8.59
N HIS A 209 -23.16 1.35 9.48
CA HIS A 209 -21.91 1.82 10.09
C HIS A 209 -20.66 1.21 9.44
N MET A 210 -20.83 0.48 8.34
CA MET A 210 -19.75 -0.02 7.50
C MET A 210 -19.73 0.73 6.18
N MET A 211 -18.53 1.11 5.74
CA MET A 211 -18.31 1.71 4.43
C MET A 211 -17.17 1.00 3.68
N PHE A 212 -17.43 0.60 2.44
CA PHE A 212 -16.39 0.32 1.47
C PHE A 212 -16.06 1.59 0.67
N THR A 213 -14.77 1.87 0.51
CA THR A 213 -14.29 2.91 -0.41
C THR A 213 -13.55 2.20 -1.54
N VAL A 214 -14.06 2.30 -2.76
CA VAL A 214 -13.59 1.50 -3.89
C VAL A 214 -12.86 2.38 -4.90
N GLU A 215 -11.77 1.88 -5.48
CA GLU A 215 -11.17 2.45 -6.69
C GLU A 215 -11.66 1.67 -7.91
N ASN A 216 -12.13 2.39 -8.92
CA ASN A 216 -12.56 1.76 -10.18
C ASN A 216 -11.38 1.07 -10.88
N PRO A 217 -11.64 -0.03 -11.62
CA PRO A 217 -10.65 -0.63 -12.49
C PRO A 217 -10.17 0.37 -13.55
N MET A 218 -8.85 0.56 -13.65
CA MET A 218 -8.22 1.48 -14.62
C MET A 218 -8.14 0.88 -16.04
N THR A 219 -9.13 0.07 -16.43
CA THR A 219 -9.18 -0.67 -17.69
C THR A 219 -10.47 -0.39 -18.46
N LYS A 220 -10.40 -0.56 -19.78
CA LYS A 220 -11.57 -0.49 -20.68
C LYS A 220 -12.16 -1.88 -20.98
N ASP A 221 -11.60 -2.94 -20.40
CA ASP A 221 -12.11 -4.30 -20.58
C ASP A 221 -13.52 -4.43 -19.97
N ARG A 222 -14.49 -4.75 -20.84
CA ARG A 222 -15.90 -4.89 -20.47
C ARG A 222 -16.14 -6.01 -19.46
N ASN A 223 -15.36 -7.08 -19.50
CA ASN A 223 -15.52 -8.21 -18.57
C ASN A 223 -15.05 -7.81 -17.16
N ILE A 224 -13.96 -7.06 -17.06
CA ILE A 224 -13.47 -6.55 -15.77
C ILE A 224 -14.45 -5.52 -15.19
N ILE A 225 -14.96 -4.61 -16.03
CA ILE A 225 -15.98 -3.64 -15.62
C ILE A 225 -17.25 -4.34 -15.14
N ARG A 226 -17.71 -5.39 -15.84
CA ARG A 226 -18.87 -6.18 -15.42
C ARG A 226 -18.66 -6.86 -14.07
N ALA A 227 -17.51 -7.51 -13.89
CA ALA A 227 -17.14 -8.14 -12.63
C ALA A 227 -17.10 -7.13 -11.47
N PHE A 228 -16.54 -5.93 -11.71
CA PHE A 228 -16.54 -4.85 -10.72
C PHE A 228 -17.94 -4.39 -10.34
N ASN A 229 -18.84 -4.22 -11.31
CA ASN A 229 -20.22 -3.83 -11.05
C ASN A 229 -20.97 -4.91 -10.28
N GLU A 230 -20.76 -6.18 -10.59
CA GLU A 230 -21.34 -7.33 -9.88
C GLU A 230 -20.94 -7.32 -8.40
N VAL A 231 -19.64 -7.26 -8.11
CA VAL A 231 -19.13 -7.17 -6.74
C VAL A 231 -19.63 -5.92 -6.02
N SER A 232 -19.67 -4.77 -6.69
CA SER A 232 -20.15 -3.53 -6.08
C SER A 232 -21.63 -3.61 -5.71
N ASN A 233 -22.45 -4.24 -6.56
CA ASN A 233 -23.86 -4.49 -6.26
C ASN A 233 -24.02 -5.44 -5.06
N GLU A 234 -23.22 -6.52 -4.99
CA GLU A 234 -23.26 -7.42 -3.83
C GLU A 234 -22.85 -6.72 -2.53
N MET A 235 -21.90 -5.79 -2.59
CA MET A 235 -21.57 -4.94 -1.43
C MET A 235 -22.78 -4.09 -1.02
N HIS A 236 -23.48 -3.46 -1.98
CA HIS A 236 -24.70 -2.72 -1.69
C HIS A 236 -25.81 -3.60 -1.11
N ASP A 237 -25.96 -4.84 -1.57
CA ASP A 237 -26.97 -5.79 -1.10
C ASP A 237 -26.76 -6.21 0.36
N LEU A 238 -25.55 -6.06 0.91
CA LEU A 238 -25.30 -6.21 2.35
C LEU A 238 -25.89 -5.07 3.20
N GLY A 239 -26.38 -4.00 2.58
CA GLY A 239 -26.86 -2.79 3.25
C GLY A 239 -25.73 -1.88 3.77
N VAL A 240 -24.49 -2.10 3.33
CA VAL A 240 -23.36 -1.24 3.70
C VAL A 240 -23.22 -0.05 2.75
N ASN A 241 -22.54 0.99 3.22
CA ASN A 241 -22.24 2.13 2.36
C ASN A 241 -21.12 1.75 1.39
N VAL A 242 -21.26 2.08 0.11
CA VAL A 242 -20.18 1.93 -0.87
C VAL A 242 -20.02 3.25 -1.60
N THR A 243 -18.80 3.77 -1.65
CA THR A 243 -18.50 5.01 -2.37
C THR A 243 -17.14 4.92 -3.06
N GLN A 244 -16.92 5.80 -4.03
CA GLN A 244 -15.65 5.92 -4.71
C GLN A 244 -14.60 6.50 -3.75
N PHE A 245 -13.37 6.01 -3.84
CA PHE A 245 -12.28 6.48 -2.99
C PHE A 245 -12.00 7.98 -3.15
N GLU A 246 -12.24 8.52 -4.34
CA GLU A 246 -12.09 9.94 -4.69
C GLU A 246 -13.20 10.82 -4.09
N ASP A 247 -14.35 10.25 -3.73
CA ASP A 247 -15.47 10.99 -3.15
C ASP A 247 -15.26 11.25 -1.65
N LYS A 248 -14.30 12.13 -1.37
CA LYS A 248 -13.94 12.53 -0.01
C LYS A 248 -15.11 13.14 0.75
N LYS A 249 -16.03 13.84 0.07
CA LYS A 249 -17.19 14.46 0.71
C LYS A 249 -18.11 13.42 1.34
N SER A 250 -18.45 12.37 0.61
CA SER A 250 -19.27 11.27 1.12
C SER A 250 -18.56 10.50 2.23
N ILE A 251 -17.24 10.29 2.12
CA ILE A 251 -16.44 9.63 3.15
C ILE A 251 -16.42 10.45 4.45
N TYR A 252 -16.22 11.77 4.36
CA TYR A 252 -16.23 12.64 5.53
C TYR A 252 -17.63 12.73 6.13
N SER A 253 -18.67 12.85 5.32
CA SER A 253 -20.05 12.81 5.81
C SER A 253 -20.33 11.50 6.55
N PHE A 254 -19.96 10.34 6.00
CA PHE A 254 -20.10 9.07 6.69
C PHE A 254 -19.32 9.02 8.00
N ALA A 255 -18.09 9.54 8.03
CA ALA A 255 -17.28 9.57 9.26
C ALA A 255 -17.91 10.51 10.32
N SER A 256 -18.36 11.68 9.91
CA SER A 256 -18.88 12.76 10.77
C SER A 256 -20.33 12.58 11.20
N ASN A 257 -21.18 11.88 10.43
CA ASN A 257 -22.61 11.73 10.71
C ASN A 257 -22.84 10.87 11.97
N LEU A 258 -22.72 11.50 13.13
CA LEU A 258 -23.31 11.08 14.39
C LEU A 258 -24.82 11.02 14.13
N HIS A 259 -25.47 9.87 14.27
CA HIS A 259 -26.91 9.79 14.00
C HIS A 259 -27.68 10.76 14.89
N GLU A 260 -28.34 11.75 14.29
CA GLU A 260 -29.39 12.61 14.87
C GLU A 260 -30.68 11.84 15.24
N ASN A 261 -30.69 10.50 15.20
CA ASN A 261 -31.91 9.70 15.32
C ASN A 261 -31.77 8.47 16.23
N GLU A 262 -31.28 8.64 17.46
CA GLU A 262 -31.76 7.77 18.55
C GLU A 262 -32.60 8.65 19.50
N PRO A 263 -33.89 8.34 19.71
CA PRO A 263 -34.68 9.05 20.71
C PRO A 263 -34.01 8.83 22.07
N PHE A 264 -33.78 9.94 22.78
CA PHE A 264 -33.42 9.90 24.19
C PHE A 264 -34.52 9.11 24.93
N GLU A 265 -34.28 7.84 25.23
CA GLU A 265 -35.03 7.15 26.28
C GLU A 265 -34.62 7.79 27.60
N LEU A 266 -35.46 8.73 28.06
CA LEU A 266 -35.46 9.18 29.44
C LEU A 266 -35.72 7.96 30.32
N MET A 267 -34.71 7.54 31.07
CA MET A 267 -34.93 6.62 32.19
C MET A 267 -35.82 7.35 33.21
N ASN A 268 -37.05 6.86 33.37
CA ASN A 268 -37.86 7.07 34.57
C ASN A 268 -37.43 6.10 35.65
#